data_AF-A0A4V2WLX9-F1
#
_entry.id   AF-A0A4V2WLX9-F1
#
_cell.length_a   1.000
_cell.length_b   1.000
_cell.length_c   1.000
_cell.angle_alpha   90.00
_cell.angle_beta   90.00
_cell.angle_gamma   90.00
#
_symmetry.space_group_name_H-M   'P 1'
#
loop_
_entity.id
_entity.type
_entity.pdbx_description
1 polymer ?
#
loop_
_entity_poly.entity_id
_entity_poly.type
_entity_poly.pdbx_seq_one_letter_code
_entity_poly.pdbx_strand_id
1 'polypeptide(L)'
;MGHVVLEGAMAALPPVEGGYFDHAALAAGDSGWANGVHPPAWLRGLPRHALGTSLYFSDEDQILRLSEQVNGLQRLGKDGPIGRQDTTLFPTGAFRFVDCAGVQDRVPELELDRTHQYYRRIPAVRDDIAAAFAGTAPVGTTILGG
;
A
#
# COMPACT_ATOMS: atom_id res chain seq x y z
N MET A 1 15.67 6.77 14.18
CA MET A 1 15.36 6.22 12.84
C MET A 1 13.85 6.27 12.67
N GLY A 2 13.36 6.80 11.55
CA GLY A 2 11.98 7.24 11.38
C GLY A 2 11.15 6.27 10.55
N HIS A 3 9.87 6.18 10.87
CA HIS A 3 8.85 5.39 10.18
C HIS A 3 7.77 6.33 9.68
N VAL A 4 7.27 6.14 8.46
CA VAL A 4 6.34 7.10 7.86
C VAL A 4 5.27 6.42 6.99
N VAL A 5 4.05 6.97 7.05
CA VAL A 5 2.94 6.63 6.14
C VAL A 5 2.92 7.66 5.03
N LEU A 6 3.04 7.22 3.77
CA LEU A 6 3.33 8.11 2.65
C LEU A 6 2.42 7.87 1.47
N GLU A 7 1.95 8.97 0.87
CA GLU A 7 1.49 8.98 -0.51
C GLU A 7 2.02 10.22 -1.22
N GLY A 8 2.60 10.04 -2.42
CA GLY A 8 2.98 11.10 -3.38
C GLY A 8 4.15 12.03 -2.99
N ALA A 9 4.29 12.42 -1.72
CA ALA A 9 5.20 13.49 -1.29
C ALA A 9 6.70 13.13 -1.43
N MET A 10 7.05 11.84 -1.44
CA MET A 10 8.44 11.40 -1.53
C MET A 10 9.07 11.61 -2.90
N ALA A 11 8.27 11.68 -3.97
CA ALA A 11 8.80 11.90 -5.32
C ALA A 11 9.55 13.24 -5.45
N ALA A 12 9.29 14.19 -4.54
CA ALA A 12 9.92 15.50 -4.50
C ALA A 12 11.20 15.55 -3.64
N LEU A 13 11.51 14.51 -2.86
CA LEU A 13 12.72 14.49 -2.03
C LEU A 13 13.94 14.09 -2.86
N PRO A 14 15.12 14.71 -2.64
CA PRO A 14 16.35 14.24 -3.27
C PRO A 14 16.71 12.85 -2.72
N PRO A 15 17.35 11.96 -3.50
CA PRO A 15 17.84 10.69 -2.96
C PRO A 15 18.98 10.92 -1.98
N VAL A 16 19.07 10.09 -0.94
CA VAL A 16 20.20 10.05 0.00
C VAL A 16 20.73 8.63 0.11
N GLU A 17 22.05 8.49 0.32
CA GLU A 17 22.67 7.17 0.54
C GLU A 17 22.11 6.55 1.83
N GLY A 18 21.62 5.30 1.73
CA GLY A 18 20.94 4.62 2.83
C GLY A 18 19.46 4.94 3.01
N GLY A 19 18.89 5.85 2.22
CA GLY A 19 17.49 6.26 2.33
C GLY A 19 17.21 7.17 3.54
N TYR A 20 16.02 7.76 3.58
CA TYR A 20 15.55 8.57 4.70
C TYR A 20 14.89 7.71 5.80
N PHE A 21 14.34 6.58 5.42
CA PHE A 21 13.50 5.74 6.26
C PHE A 21 13.90 4.28 6.15
N ASP A 22 13.83 3.55 7.26
CA ASP A 22 14.00 2.09 7.22
C ASP A 22 12.81 1.43 6.55
N HIS A 23 11.60 1.96 6.79
CA HIS A 23 10.37 1.41 6.22
C HIS A 23 9.34 2.49 5.92
N ALA A 24 8.64 2.33 4.80
CA ALA A 24 7.48 3.13 4.41
C ALA A 24 6.23 2.24 4.32
N ALA A 25 5.09 2.74 4.81
CA ALA A 25 3.79 2.09 4.64
C ALA A 25 2.88 2.93 3.75
N LEU A 26 2.32 2.33 2.70
CA LEU A 26 1.29 2.90 1.85
C LEU A 26 0.00 2.15 2.12
N ALA A 27 -0.81 2.71 3.01
CA ALA A 27 -2.07 2.12 3.39
C ALA A 27 -3.21 2.76 2.60
N ALA A 28 -3.91 1.95 1.79
CA ALA A 28 -5.02 2.41 0.95
C ALA A 28 -4.66 3.59 0.03
N GLY A 29 -3.60 3.47 -0.78
CA GLY A 29 -3.16 4.58 -1.65
C GLY A 29 -4.27 5.05 -2.61
N ASP A 30 -4.66 6.33 -2.53
CA ASP A 30 -5.68 6.96 -3.39
C ASP A 30 -5.09 7.57 -4.68
N SER A 31 -3.81 7.33 -4.92
CA SER A 31 -3.16 7.75 -6.14
C SER A 31 -3.79 7.06 -7.35
N GLY A 32 -4.44 7.88 -8.19
CA GLY A 32 -5.07 7.43 -9.41
C GLY A 32 -4.05 7.15 -10.51
N TRP A 33 -4.22 6.03 -11.22
CA TRP A 33 -3.55 5.80 -12.51
C TRP A 33 -4.54 5.70 -13.67
N ALA A 34 -4.42 6.69 -14.55
CA ALA A 34 -4.44 6.47 -15.99
C ALA A 34 -2.99 6.06 -16.31
N ASN A 35 -2.67 4.81 -16.58
CA ASN A 35 -2.90 4.08 -17.81
C ASN A 35 -2.57 2.64 -17.45
N GLY A 36 -3.50 1.69 -17.57
CA GLY A 36 -3.42 0.30 -17.06
C GLY A 36 -2.33 -0.60 -17.66
N VAL A 37 -1.17 -0.05 -18.00
CA VAL A 37 -0.03 -0.71 -18.64
C VAL A 37 1.19 -0.70 -17.73
N HIS A 38 1.37 0.32 -16.87
CA HIS A 38 2.56 0.46 -16.04
C HIS A 38 2.26 0.94 -14.62
N PRO A 39 3.00 0.44 -13.61
CA PRO A 39 2.89 0.96 -12.27
C PRO A 39 3.43 2.39 -12.18
N PRO A 40 3.11 3.11 -11.09
CA PRO A 40 3.56 4.46 -10.84
C PRO A 40 5.08 4.59 -10.97
N ALA A 41 5.56 5.60 -11.69
CA ALA A 41 7.00 5.88 -11.74
C ALA A 41 7.56 6.20 -10.34
N TRP A 42 6.80 6.93 -9.52
CA TRP A 42 7.22 7.25 -8.16
C TRP A 42 7.23 6.03 -7.23
N LEU A 43 6.33 5.06 -7.44
CA LEU A 43 6.30 3.85 -6.62
C LEU A 43 7.60 3.07 -6.81
N ARG A 44 8.06 2.94 -8.07
CA ARG A 44 9.37 2.34 -8.39
C ARG A 44 10.56 3.18 -7.89
N GLY A 45 10.34 4.44 -7.56
CA GLY A 45 11.36 5.34 -6.99
C GLY A 45 11.51 5.24 -5.47
N LEU A 46 10.53 4.65 -4.76
CA LEU A 46 10.55 4.54 -3.30
C LEU A 46 11.81 3.87 -2.70
N PRO A 47 12.44 2.87 -3.35
CA PRO A 47 13.67 2.27 -2.82
C PRO A 47 14.84 3.25 -2.70
N ARG A 48 14.75 4.45 -3.31
CA ARG A 48 15.74 5.54 -3.12
C ARG A 48 15.56 6.30 -1.82
N HIS A 49 14.45 6.09 -1.12
CA HIS A 49 14.06 6.84 0.05
C HIS A 49 13.70 5.98 1.26
N ALA A 50 13.27 4.74 1.04
CA ALA A 50 13.00 3.77 2.10
C ALA A 50 13.68 2.44 1.78
N LEU A 51 14.27 1.79 2.80
CA LEU A 51 14.89 0.47 2.63
C LEU A 51 13.82 -0.62 2.37
N GLY A 52 12.68 -0.53 3.05
CA GLY A 52 11.51 -1.37 2.85
C GLY A 52 10.23 -0.57 2.59
N THR A 53 9.32 -1.14 1.81
CA THR A 53 8.02 -0.55 1.50
C THR A 53 6.93 -1.60 1.61
N SER A 54 5.92 -1.38 2.46
CA SER A 54 4.68 -2.18 2.47
C SER A 54 3.57 -1.40 1.80
N LEU A 55 2.89 -2.01 0.83
CA LEU A 55 1.69 -1.48 0.20
C LEU A 55 0.49 -2.35 0.56
N TYR A 56 -0.51 -1.74 1.19
CA TYR A 56 -1.75 -2.38 1.58
C TYR A 56 -2.86 -2.00 0.62
N PHE A 57 -3.58 -3.00 0.14
CA PHE A 57 -4.71 -2.83 -0.75
C PHE A 57 -5.87 -3.74 -0.33
N SER A 58 -7.10 -3.36 -0.69
CA SER A 58 -8.30 -4.15 -0.42
C SER A 58 -9.36 -3.86 -1.48
N ASP A 59 -9.87 -4.90 -2.13
CA ASP A 59 -10.99 -4.77 -3.07
C ASP A 59 -12.35 -4.56 -2.38
N GLU A 60 -12.37 -4.69 -1.05
CA GLU A 60 -13.47 -4.33 -0.15
C GLU A 60 -13.50 -2.82 0.20
N ASP A 61 -12.52 -2.03 -0.24
CA ASP A 61 -12.55 -0.57 -0.16
C ASP A 61 -13.59 0.01 -1.15
N GLN A 62 -14.78 0.29 -0.62
CA GLN A 62 -15.93 0.69 -1.40
C GLN A 62 -15.80 2.13 -1.93
N ILE A 63 -15.08 3.04 -1.24
CA ILE A 63 -14.80 4.37 -1.82
C ILE A 63 -13.94 4.20 -3.06
N LEU A 64 -12.84 3.45 -2.96
CA LEU A 64 -11.94 3.32 -4.09
C LEU A 64 -12.60 2.60 -5.26
N ARG A 65 -13.50 1.64 -4.99
CA ARG A 65 -14.37 1.03 -6.01
C ARG A 65 -15.27 2.06 -6.70
N LEU A 66 -15.99 2.89 -5.94
CA LEU A 66 -16.83 3.95 -6.51
C LEU A 66 -15.98 4.98 -7.28
N SER A 67 -14.83 5.33 -6.73
CA SER A 67 -13.89 6.30 -7.31
C SER A 67 -13.31 5.79 -8.64
N GLU A 68 -12.93 4.51 -8.73
CA GLU A 68 -12.53 3.86 -9.97
C GLU A 68 -13.67 3.86 -10.99
N GLN A 69 -14.90 3.53 -10.58
CA GLN A 69 -16.06 3.51 -11.46
C GLN A 69 -16.38 4.90 -12.04
N VAL A 70 -16.31 5.95 -11.21
CA VAL A 70 -16.61 7.33 -11.61
C VAL A 70 -15.51 7.90 -12.51
N ASN A 71 -14.24 7.61 -12.21
CA ASN A 71 -13.11 8.23 -12.90
C ASN A 71 -12.53 7.36 -14.03
N GLY A 72 -12.87 6.07 -14.09
CA GLY A 72 -12.29 5.11 -15.04
C GLY A 72 -10.79 4.84 -14.81
N LEU A 73 -10.30 5.07 -13.58
CA LEU A 73 -8.89 4.98 -13.23
C LEU A 73 -8.67 3.91 -12.17
N GLN A 74 -7.69 3.03 -12.41
CA GLN A 74 -7.32 2.00 -11.45
C GLN A 74 -6.84 2.65 -10.15
N ARG A 75 -7.27 2.11 -9.01
CA ARG A 75 -6.87 2.58 -7.67
C ARG A 75 -5.85 1.65 -7.03
N LEU A 76 -4.69 2.21 -6.67
CA LEU A 76 -3.60 1.47 -6.04
C LEU A 76 -4.03 0.79 -4.73
N GLY A 77 -4.82 1.49 -3.91
CA GLY A 77 -5.37 0.97 -2.66
C GLY A 77 -6.48 -0.07 -2.83
N LYS A 78 -7.01 -0.27 -4.05
CA LYS A 78 -8.01 -1.30 -4.35
C LYS A 78 -7.36 -2.59 -4.84
N ASP A 79 -6.57 -2.52 -5.91
CA ASP A 79 -6.05 -3.71 -6.61
C ASP A 79 -4.55 -4.00 -6.35
N GLY A 80 -3.85 -3.04 -5.72
CA GLY A 80 -2.40 -2.98 -5.75
C GLY A 80 -1.83 -2.61 -7.12
N PRO A 81 -0.51 -2.54 -7.28
CA PRO A 81 0.09 -2.17 -8.56
C PRO A 81 0.03 -3.32 -9.57
N ILE A 82 -0.17 -2.99 -10.85
CA ILE A 82 0.03 -3.93 -11.95
C ILE A 82 1.48 -4.44 -11.95
N GLY A 83 1.66 -5.73 -12.24
CA GLY A 83 2.99 -6.34 -12.26
C GLY A 83 3.60 -6.53 -10.87
N ARG A 84 2.83 -6.49 -9.77
CA ARG A 84 3.34 -6.74 -8.40
C ARG A 84 4.11 -8.06 -8.20
N GLN A 85 3.94 -9.01 -9.11
CA GLN A 85 4.65 -10.30 -9.14
C GLN A 85 6.01 -10.22 -9.85
N ASP A 86 6.25 -9.14 -10.61
CA ASP A 86 7.50 -8.92 -11.35
C ASP A 86 8.56 -8.35 -10.41
N THR A 87 9.53 -9.20 -10.06
CA THR A 87 10.61 -8.86 -9.15
C THR A 87 11.65 -7.91 -9.74
N THR A 88 11.62 -7.69 -11.06
CA THR A 88 12.43 -6.66 -11.72
C THR A 88 11.83 -5.26 -11.55
N LEU A 89 10.50 -5.18 -11.47
CA LEU A 89 9.76 -3.95 -11.17
C LEU A 89 9.67 -3.69 -9.66
N PHE A 90 9.49 -4.75 -8.88
CA PHE A 90 9.30 -4.70 -7.43
C PHE A 90 10.17 -5.76 -6.72
N PRO A 91 11.44 -5.44 -6.41
CA PRO A 91 12.32 -6.36 -5.71
C PRO A 91 11.74 -6.78 -4.36
N THR A 92 11.74 -8.08 -4.06
CA THR A 92 11.12 -8.65 -2.84
C THR A 92 11.77 -8.17 -1.54
N GLY A 93 13.03 -7.74 -1.59
CA GLY A 93 13.72 -7.13 -0.44
C GLY A 93 13.34 -5.66 -0.20
N ALA A 94 12.73 -4.99 -1.17
CA ALA A 94 12.36 -3.57 -1.08
C ALA A 94 10.84 -3.36 -1.04
N PHE A 95 10.05 -4.29 -1.59
CA PHE A 95 8.60 -4.20 -1.65
C PHE A 95 7.91 -5.41 -1.02
N ARG A 96 6.82 -5.08 -0.36
CA ARG A 96 5.86 -6.01 0.21
C ARG A 96 4.46 -5.57 -0.17
N PHE A 97 3.64 -6.51 -0.62
CA PHE A 97 2.26 -6.28 -1.03
C PHE A 97 1.33 -7.04 -0.10
N VAL A 98 0.34 -6.35 0.45
CA VAL A 98 -0.56 -6.90 1.46
C VAL A 98 -1.98 -6.77 1.00
N ASP A 99 -2.56 -7.91 0.63
CA ASP A 99 -3.97 -8.03 0.32
C ASP A 99 -4.77 -8.11 1.62
N CYS A 100 -5.64 -7.13 1.84
CA CYS A 100 -6.48 -7.01 3.02
C CYS A 100 -7.95 -7.34 2.74
N ALA A 101 -8.29 -7.91 1.58
CA ALA A 101 -9.67 -8.26 1.25
C ALA A 101 -10.29 -9.29 2.22
N GLY A 102 -9.47 -10.21 2.74
CA GLY A 102 -9.91 -11.28 3.63
C GLY A 102 -10.24 -10.83 5.06
N VAL A 103 -9.90 -9.60 5.45
CA VAL A 103 -10.17 -9.09 6.80
C VAL A 103 -11.38 -8.17 6.81
N GLN A 104 -12.31 -8.42 7.73
CA GLN A 104 -13.56 -7.69 7.82
C GLN A 104 -13.56 -6.70 9.00
N ASP A 105 -14.04 -5.49 8.73
CA ASP A 105 -14.37 -4.53 9.76
C ASP A 105 -15.76 -4.83 10.34
N ARG A 106 -15.80 -5.36 11.56
CA ARG A 106 -17.04 -5.88 12.19
C ARG A 106 -17.87 -4.81 12.90
N VAL A 107 -17.76 -3.54 12.52
CA VAL A 107 -18.62 -2.50 13.09
C VAL A 107 -20.04 -2.55 12.49
N PRO A 108 -21.08 -2.27 13.28
CA PRO A 108 -22.40 -2.00 12.75
C PRO A 108 -22.38 -0.75 11.87
N GLU A 109 -23.10 -0.79 10.74
CA GLU A 109 -23.32 0.35 9.82
C GLU A 109 -22.01 1.01 9.35
N LEU A 110 -21.25 0.28 8.53
CA LEU A 110 -20.03 0.80 7.92
C LEU A 110 -20.38 1.82 6.82
N GLU A 111 -20.18 3.09 7.13
CA GLU A 111 -20.25 4.18 6.15
C GLU A 111 -19.17 3.96 5.07
N LEU A 112 -19.48 4.38 3.83
CA LEU A 112 -18.60 4.21 2.67
C LEU A 112 -17.19 4.74 2.99
N ASP A 113 -17.11 5.93 3.61
CA ASP A 113 -15.85 6.60 3.94
C ASP A 113 -14.93 5.80 4.87
N ARG A 114 -15.54 4.97 5.73
CA ARG A 114 -14.83 4.14 6.70
C ARG A 114 -14.21 2.90 6.08
N THR A 115 -14.72 2.44 4.94
CA THR A 115 -14.13 1.31 4.20
C THR A 115 -12.70 1.62 3.78
N HIS A 116 -12.40 2.88 3.45
CA HIS A 116 -11.06 3.37 3.10
C HIS A 116 -10.11 3.49 4.30
N GLN A 117 -10.63 3.46 5.53
CA GLN A 117 -9.84 3.50 6.76
C GLN A 117 -9.59 2.11 7.36
N TYR A 118 -9.75 1.03 6.58
CA TYR A 118 -9.58 -0.35 7.06
C TYR A 118 -8.25 -0.55 7.82
N TYR A 119 -7.17 0.06 7.36
CA TYR A 119 -5.83 -0.03 7.95
C TYR A 119 -5.74 0.56 9.37
N ARG A 120 -6.64 1.48 9.73
CA ARG A 120 -6.73 2.07 11.07
C ARG A 120 -7.72 1.33 11.96
N ARG A 121 -8.70 0.65 11.35
CA ARG A 121 -9.88 0.12 12.03
C ARG A 121 -9.75 -1.37 12.33
N ILE A 122 -9.15 -2.13 11.43
CA ILE A 122 -9.00 -3.58 11.55
C ILE A 122 -7.72 -3.91 12.33
N PRO A 123 -7.79 -4.61 13.49
CA PRO A 123 -6.61 -5.00 14.27
C PRO A 123 -5.54 -5.73 13.46
N ALA A 124 -5.92 -6.75 12.69
CA ALA A 124 -4.97 -7.55 11.91
C ALA A 124 -4.12 -6.72 10.94
N VAL A 125 -4.69 -5.67 10.32
CA VAL A 125 -3.93 -4.78 9.41
C VAL A 125 -2.98 -3.89 10.19
N ARG A 126 -3.40 -3.37 11.36
CA ARG A 126 -2.53 -2.58 12.24
C ARG A 126 -1.38 -3.41 12.78
N ASP A 127 -1.65 -4.64 13.20
CA ASP A 127 -0.65 -5.55 13.75
C ASP A 127 0.39 -5.90 12.68
N ASP A 128 -0.06 -6.09 11.44
CA ASP A 128 0.82 -6.33 10.31
C ASP A 128 1.67 -5.09 9.94
N ILE A 129 1.08 -3.89 9.96
CA ILE A 129 1.81 -2.62 9.80
C ILE A 129 2.88 -2.48 10.90
N ALA A 130 2.53 -2.75 12.15
CA ALA A 130 3.46 -2.73 13.27
C ALA A 130 4.59 -3.76 13.09
N ALA A 131 4.27 -4.98 12.64
CA ALA A 131 5.27 -6.00 12.33
C ALA A 131 6.22 -5.58 11.20
N ALA A 132 5.72 -4.86 10.19
CA ALA A 132 6.55 -4.34 9.11
C ALA A 132 7.54 -3.28 9.63
N PHE A 133 7.06 -2.36 10.46
CA PHE A 133 7.93 -1.36 11.10
C PHE A 133 8.92 -1.98 12.12
N ALA A 134 8.57 -3.09 12.75
CA ALA A 134 9.46 -3.86 13.60
C ALA A 134 10.48 -4.74 12.83
N GLY A 135 10.37 -4.80 11.49
CA GLY A 135 11.23 -5.65 10.66
C GLY A 135 10.93 -7.15 10.78
N THR A 136 9.74 -7.52 11.27
CA THR A 136 9.33 -8.92 11.50
C THR A 136 8.25 -9.40 10.53
N ALA A 137 7.73 -8.53 9.66
CA ALA A 137 6.73 -8.92 8.66
C ALA A 137 7.34 -9.79 7.54
N PRO A 138 6.57 -10.73 6.98
CA PRO A 138 6.99 -11.52 5.81
C PRO A 138 7.27 -10.64 4.59
N VAL A 139 8.31 -10.95 3.81
CA VAL A 139 8.60 -10.25 2.54
C VAL A 139 7.68 -10.70 1.40
N GLY A 140 7.58 -9.90 0.33
CA GLY A 140 6.80 -10.26 -0.86
C GLY A 140 5.29 -10.07 -0.68
N THR A 141 4.48 -11.00 -1.19
CA THR A 141 3.01 -10.90 -1.16
C THR A 141 2.43 -11.64 0.05
N THR A 142 1.61 -10.95 0.85
CA THR A 142 0.87 -11.49 1.99
C THR A 142 -0.63 -11.32 1.74
N ILE A 143 -1.43 -12.31 2.12
CA ILE A 143 -2.90 -12.20 2.19
C ILE A 143 -3.30 -12.24 3.66
N LEU A 144 -4.02 -11.23 4.13
CA LEU A 144 -4.57 -11.19 5.48
C LEU A 144 -6.00 -11.73 5.49
N GLY A 145 -6.31 -12.61 6.45
CA GLY A 145 -7.66 -13.17 6.64
C GLY A 145 -8.00 -14.38 5.77
N GLY A 146 -7.00 -15.00 5.13
CA GLY A 146 -7.12 -16.30 4.45
C GLY A 146 -7.07 -17.50 5.39
#